data_AF-A0A535NM86-F1
#
_entry.id   AF-A0A535NM86-F1
#
_cell.length_a   1.000
_cell.length_b   1.000
_cell.length_c   1.000
_cell.angle_alpha   90.00
_cell.angle_beta   90.00
_cell.angle_gamma   90.00
#
_symmetry.space_group_name_H-M   'P 1'
#
loop_
_entity.id
_entity.type
_entity.pdbx_description
1 polymer ?
#
loop_
_entity_poly.entity_id
_entity_poly.type
_entity_poly.pdbx_seq_one_letter_code
_entity_poly.pdbx_strand_id
1 'polypeptide(L)'
;MSRPGVALELASASRSRASTAGRPVGWLPLLVLPAGVLVFGRQLAPWALMWALSIAIYAALKWMSWWRARVTAGPASRGRSLAYLVAWPGMDAPSFLNPRLRAANVSRGELGRAVAATVLGVMLLYVAARLIPMTLPLLAGWTGLFGLIFVLHFGSFRLLSIWWRRLGIEAAPLMQAPIAAKSVGEFWGARWNTAFHVLARDYVVQPLRRRIGTPASTLVAFVASGLVHDLVISVPAGAGYGLPTAYFSLQGLALLLERSTAGRRLGLGRGIRGRLFTIAVTSLPAFWLFHPAFVLNVVVPFLRVVAAR
;
A
#
# COMPACT_ATOMS: atom_id res chain seq x y z
N MET A 1 9.49 32.43 33.05
CA MET A 1 10.80 31.73 33.05
C MET A 1 10.58 30.24 32.86
N SER A 2 10.65 29.75 31.61
CA SER A 2 10.57 28.32 31.28
C SER A 2 11.89 27.64 31.66
N ARG A 3 11.86 26.67 32.58
CA ARG A 3 13.05 25.98 33.12
C ARG A 3 13.81 25.23 32.01
N PRO A 4 15.05 25.62 31.66
CA PRO A 4 15.83 24.98 30.58
C PRO A 4 16.09 23.47 30.78
N GLY A 5 16.04 22.96 32.03
CA GLY A 5 16.20 21.54 32.33
C GLY A 5 15.10 20.63 31.78
N VAL A 6 13.85 21.09 31.73
CA VAL A 6 12.71 20.28 31.22
C VAL A 6 12.83 20.07 29.70
N ALA A 7 13.30 21.09 28.98
CA ALA A 7 13.51 20.99 27.54
C ALA A 7 14.65 20.00 27.18
N LEU A 8 15.72 19.97 27.98
CA LEU A 8 16.84 19.04 27.83
C LEU A 8 16.45 17.58 28.13
N GLU A 9 15.65 17.33 29.17
CA GLU A 9 15.12 15.98 29.48
C GLU A 9 14.16 15.48 28.41
N LEU A 10 13.26 16.32 27.90
CA LEU A 10 12.38 15.95 26.79
C LEU A 10 13.16 15.67 25.50
N ALA A 11 14.24 16.43 25.26
CA ALA A 11 15.13 16.22 24.12
C ALA A 11 15.99 14.94 24.26
N SER A 12 16.38 14.54 25.47
CA SER A 12 17.13 13.30 25.72
C SER A 12 16.22 12.08 25.62
N ALA A 13 15.02 12.16 26.20
CA ALA A 13 14.00 11.10 26.14
C ALA A 13 13.48 10.87 24.71
N SER A 14 13.34 11.92 23.91
CA SER A 14 12.97 11.77 22.48
C SER A 14 14.11 11.15 21.65
N ARG A 15 15.37 11.51 21.92
CA ARG A 15 16.54 10.89 21.27
C ARG A 15 16.71 9.42 21.65
N SER A 16 16.49 9.03 22.91
CA SER A 16 16.57 7.64 23.36
C SER A 16 15.45 6.76 22.80
N ARG A 17 14.23 7.30 22.64
CA ARG A 17 13.11 6.62 21.97
C ARG A 17 13.35 6.47 20.46
N ALA A 18 13.97 7.45 19.82
CA ALA A 18 14.33 7.37 18.41
C ALA A 18 15.42 6.31 18.16
N SER A 19 16.42 6.18 19.03
CA SER A 19 17.46 5.15 18.91
C SER A 19 16.93 3.73 19.16
N THR A 20 15.97 3.56 20.08
CA THR A 20 15.32 2.27 20.34
C THR A 20 14.40 1.81 19.21
N ALA A 21 13.74 2.74 18.50
CA ALA A 21 12.94 2.42 17.33
C ALA A 21 13.79 1.87 16.16
N GLY A 22 15.08 2.23 16.10
CA GLY A 22 16.05 1.75 15.10
C GLY A 22 16.74 0.42 15.45
N ARG A 23 16.38 -0.24 16.56
CA ARG A 23 16.98 -1.54 16.93
C ARG A 23 16.74 -2.60 15.86
N PRO A 24 17.66 -3.56 15.67
CA PRO A 24 17.53 -4.63 14.67
C PRO A 24 16.20 -5.35 14.74
N VAL A 25 15.70 -5.65 15.95
CA VAL A 25 14.39 -6.29 16.15
C VAL A 25 13.24 -5.57 15.45
N GLY A 26 13.33 -4.26 15.23
CA GLY A 26 12.29 -3.48 14.56
C GLY A 26 12.21 -3.74 13.05
N TRP A 27 13.34 -3.88 12.36
CA TRP A 27 13.41 -3.95 10.89
C TRP A 27 13.91 -5.29 10.33
N LEU A 28 14.57 -6.12 11.15
CA LEU A 28 15.11 -7.41 10.75
C LEU A 28 14.09 -8.34 10.07
N PRO A 29 12.80 -8.40 10.52
CA PRO A 29 11.79 -9.20 9.82
C PRO A 29 11.59 -8.83 8.34
N LEU A 30 11.85 -7.58 7.95
CA LEU A 30 11.74 -7.13 6.55
C LEU A 30 12.80 -7.75 5.65
N LEU A 31 13.93 -8.18 6.21
CA LEU A 31 14.95 -8.93 5.49
C LEU A 31 14.73 -10.44 5.63
N VAL A 32 14.52 -10.92 6.86
CA VAL A 32 14.50 -12.36 7.17
C VAL A 32 13.28 -13.05 6.56
N LEU A 33 12.08 -12.48 6.67
CA LEU A 33 10.87 -13.16 6.19
C LEU A 33 10.86 -13.31 4.66
N PRO A 34 11.10 -12.25 3.85
CA PRO A 34 11.15 -12.42 2.40
C PRO A 34 12.32 -13.29 1.94
N ALA A 35 13.50 -13.18 2.55
CA ALA A 35 14.63 -14.06 2.24
C ALA A 35 14.32 -15.53 2.53
N GLY A 36 13.66 -15.82 3.66
CA GLY A 36 13.19 -17.17 3.98
C GLY A 36 12.24 -17.70 2.92
N VAL A 37 11.28 -16.88 2.46
CA VAL A 37 10.38 -17.27 1.36
C VAL A 37 11.13 -17.53 0.07
N LEU A 38 12.14 -16.73 -0.28
CA LEU A 38 12.95 -16.96 -1.48
C LEU A 38 13.81 -18.21 -1.41
N VAL A 39 14.29 -18.59 -0.23
CA VAL A 39 15.13 -19.79 -0.04
C VAL A 39 14.27 -21.05 -0.02
N PHE A 40 13.22 -21.06 0.81
CA PHE A 40 12.42 -22.26 1.07
C PHE A 40 11.19 -22.39 0.14
N GLY A 41 10.75 -21.29 -0.47
CA GLY A 41 9.56 -21.24 -1.32
C GLY A 41 9.81 -21.50 -2.81
N ARG A 42 11.03 -21.88 -3.21
CA ARG A 42 11.39 -22.08 -4.64
C ARG A 42 10.59 -23.17 -5.34
N GLN A 43 10.04 -24.11 -4.58
CA GLN A 43 9.21 -25.21 -5.09
C GLN A 43 7.72 -24.84 -5.19
N LEU A 44 7.33 -23.67 -4.68
CA LEU A 44 5.94 -23.21 -4.75
C LEU A 44 5.57 -22.87 -6.20
N ALA A 45 4.30 -23.08 -6.54
CA ALA A 45 3.74 -22.53 -7.76
C ALA A 45 3.94 -20.99 -7.79
N PRO A 46 4.13 -20.36 -8.96
CA PRO A 46 4.34 -18.92 -9.09
C PRO A 46 3.37 -18.04 -8.28
N TRP A 47 2.08 -18.37 -8.30
CA TRP A 47 1.08 -17.64 -7.52
C TRP A 47 1.23 -17.81 -6.01
N ALA A 48 1.59 -19.01 -5.55
CA ALA A 48 1.79 -19.28 -4.13
C ALA A 48 3.06 -18.57 -3.62
N LEU A 49 4.12 -18.54 -4.43
CA LEU A 49 5.33 -17.76 -4.13
C LEU A 49 5.04 -16.26 -4.03
N MET A 50 4.25 -15.71 -4.97
CA MET A 50 3.82 -14.30 -4.93
C MET A 50 3.06 -13.96 -3.65
N TRP A 51 2.10 -14.82 -3.26
CA TRP A 51 1.33 -14.61 -2.03
C TRP A 51 2.19 -14.76 -0.78
N ALA A 52 3.09 -15.75 -0.74
CA ALA A 52 4.02 -15.94 0.36
C ALA A 52 4.93 -14.71 0.54
N LEU A 53 5.48 -14.16 -0.55
CA LEU A 53 6.29 -12.93 -0.51
C LEU A 53 5.46 -11.73 -0.05
N SER A 54 4.26 -11.57 -0.60
CA SER A 54 3.34 -10.49 -0.22
C SER A 54 3.01 -10.52 1.27
N ILE A 55 2.67 -11.71 1.80
CA ILE A 55 2.33 -11.92 3.21
C ILE A 55 3.55 -11.69 4.10
N ALA A 56 4.74 -12.17 3.71
CA ALA A 56 5.98 -11.97 4.45
C ALA A 56 6.36 -10.49 4.57
N ILE A 57 6.34 -9.76 3.45
CA ILE A 57 6.63 -8.31 3.42
C ILE A 57 5.56 -7.56 4.21
N TYR A 58 4.29 -7.88 4.01
CA TYR A 58 3.19 -7.29 4.76
C TYR A 58 3.36 -7.47 6.28
N ALA A 59 3.62 -8.70 6.74
CA ALA A 59 3.82 -9.01 8.14
C ALA A 59 5.02 -8.25 8.72
N ALA A 60 6.13 -8.16 7.98
CA ALA A 60 7.30 -7.39 8.38
C ALA A 60 7.03 -5.89 8.50
N LEU A 61 6.36 -5.28 7.52
CA LEU A 61 6.00 -3.87 7.55
C LEU A 61 5.02 -3.56 8.69
N LYS A 62 4.09 -4.48 8.95
CA LYS A 62 3.14 -4.38 10.05
C LYS A 62 3.83 -4.44 11.40
N TRP A 63 4.78 -5.36 11.55
CA TRP A 63 5.66 -5.46 12.71
C TRP A 63 6.47 -4.18 12.92
N MET A 64 7.10 -3.64 11.86
CA MET A 64 7.86 -2.39 11.92
C MET A 64 7.02 -1.23 12.45
N SER A 65 5.82 -1.06 11.90
CA SER A 65 4.89 0.01 12.30
C SER A 65 4.45 -0.15 13.77
N TRP A 66 4.07 -1.37 14.17
CA TRP A 66 3.72 -1.68 15.56
C TRP A 66 4.88 -1.47 16.53
N TRP A 67 6.08 -1.95 16.20
CA TRP A 67 7.28 -1.80 17.01
C TRP A 67 7.61 -0.33 17.24
N ARG A 68 7.58 0.47 16.18
CA ARG A 68 7.79 1.92 16.27
C ARG A 68 6.75 2.56 17.19
N ALA A 69 5.47 2.26 17.01
CA ALA A 69 4.41 2.82 17.84
C ALA A 69 4.56 2.44 19.32
N ARG A 70 4.90 1.18 19.61
CA ARG A 70 5.17 0.68 20.97
C ARG A 70 6.32 1.45 21.64
N VAL A 71 7.38 1.76 20.91
CA VAL A 71 8.55 2.47 21.44
C VAL A 71 8.30 3.98 21.60
N THR A 72 7.60 4.62 20.66
CA THR A 72 7.43 6.08 20.66
C THR A 72 6.24 6.56 21.48
N ALA A 73 5.09 5.87 21.38
CA ALA A 73 3.83 6.25 22.03
C ALA A 73 3.57 5.50 23.35
N GLY A 74 4.38 4.48 23.68
CA GLY A 74 4.19 3.61 24.84
C GLY A 74 3.37 2.35 24.51
N PRO A 75 3.34 1.37 25.43
CA PRO A 75 2.66 0.11 25.19
C PRO A 75 1.13 0.30 25.14
N ALA A 76 0.52 -0.03 24.00
CA ALA A 76 -0.92 -0.24 23.94
C ALA A 76 -1.32 -1.52 24.69
N SER A 77 -2.60 -1.69 25.00
CA SER A 77 -3.09 -2.94 25.57
C SER A 77 -2.74 -4.13 24.65
N ARG A 78 -2.46 -5.30 25.24
CA ARG A 78 -2.11 -6.52 24.48
C ARG A 78 -3.20 -6.86 23.46
N GLY A 79 -4.47 -6.71 23.85
CA GLY A 79 -5.61 -6.92 22.96
C GLY A 79 -5.63 -5.95 21.76
N ARG A 80 -5.38 -4.65 21.96
CA ARG A 80 -5.36 -3.67 20.87
C ARG A 80 -4.17 -3.86 19.92
N SER A 81 -3.03 -4.30 20.46
CA SER A 81 -1.87 -4.70 19.67
C SER A 81 -2.16 -5.93 18.82
N LEU A 82 -2.78 -6.96 19.39
CA LEU A 82 -3.18 -8.15 18.65
C LEU A 82 -4.20 -7.81 17.56
N ALA A 83 -5.24 -7.04 17.91
CA ALA A 83 -6.24 -6.55 16.97
C ALA A 83 -5.62 -5.81 15.78
N TYR A 84 -4.64 -4.93 16.04
CA TYR A 84 -3.88 -4.27 14.97
C TYR A 84 -3.18 -5.31 14.09
N LEU A 85 -2.39 -6.20 14.69
CA LEU A 85 -1.54 -7.17 13.99
C LEU A 85 -2.32 -8.19 13.16
N VAL A 86 -3.49 -8.65 13.62
CA VAL A 86 -4.20 -9.76 12.94
C VAL A 86 -5.55 -9.37 12.31
N ALA A 87 -6.24 -8.36 12.83
CA ALA A 87 -7.63 -8.07 12.48
C ALA A 87 -7.85 -6.72 11.77
N TRP A 88 -6.78 -5.95 11.54
CA TRP A 88 -6.84 -4.72 10.75
C TRP A 88 -5.79 -4.72 9.62
N PRO A 89 -6.15 -4.64 8.33
CA PRO A 89 -5.18 -4.66 7.24
C PRO A 89 -4.27 -3.43 7.15
N GLY A 90 -4.63 -2.30 7.76
CA GLY A 90 -3.84 -1.06 7.66
C GLY A 90 -2.49 -1.08 8.38
N MET A 91 -1.66 -0.08 8.08
CA MET A 91 -0.26 -0.02 8.52
C MET A 91 0.10 1.24 9.33
N ASP A 92 -0.91 1.98 9.80
CA ASP A 92 -0.74 3.14 10.70
C ASP A 92 -0.99 2.71 12.17
N ALA A 93 -0.01 2.03 12.77
CA ALA A 93 -0.09 1.63 14.18
C ALA A 93 -0.23 2.83 15.13
N PRO A 94 0.49 3.97 14.95
CA PRO A 94 0.30 5.13 15.82
C PRO A 94 -1.16 5.59 15.90
N SER A 95 -1.87 5.65 14.77
CA SER A 95 -3.29 6.03 14.78
C SER A 95 -4.18 4.94 15.39
N PHE A 96 -4.02 3.69 14.96
CA PHE A 96 -4.88 2.60 15.40
C PHE A 96 -4.74 2.30 16.90
N LEU A 97 -3.54 2.43 17.47
CA LEU A 97 -3.26 2.10 18.86
C LEU A 97 -3.57 3.24 19.84
N ASN A 98 -3.72 4.48 19.36
CA ASN A 98 -3.91 5.64 20.23
C ASN A 98 -5.37 5.73 20.74
N PRO A 99 -5.61 5.60 22.07
CA PRO A 99 -6.96 5.67 22.63
C PRO A 99 -7.56 7.08 22.64
N ARG A 100 -6.75 8.12 22.41
CA ARG A 100 -7.21 9.52 22.41
C ARG A 100 -7.79 9.95 21.08
N LEU A 101 -7.49 9.22 20.00
CA LEU A 101 -8.05 9.51 18.68
C LEU A 101 -9.49 9.00 18.60
N ARG A 102 -10.36 9.82 18.02
CA ARG A 102 -11.75 9.46 17.76
C ARG A 102 -11.90 9.08 16.30
N ALA A 103 -12.55 7.94 16.08
CA ALA A 103 -12.91 7.46 14.76
C ALA A 103 -13.76 8.48 13.99
N ALA A 104 -13.44 8.69 12.71
CA ALA A 104 -14.33 9.42 11.81
C ALA A 104 -15.69 8.72 11.67
N ASN A 105 -16.78 9.51 11.64
CA ASN A 105 -18.15 8.99 11.51
C ASN A 105 -18.33 8.14 10.24
N VAL A 106 -19.08 7.05 10.36
CA VAL A 106 -19.43 6.16 9.23
C VAL A 106 -20.76 6.58 8.64
N SER A 107 -20.79 6.86 7.34
CA SER A 107 -22.05 7.13 6.62
C SER A 107 -22.71 5.85 6.10
N ARG A 108 -24.04 5.81 5.99
CA ARG A 108 -24.76 4.71 5.35
C ARG A 108 -24.34 4.50 3.89
N GLY A 109 -24.09 5.60 3.18
CA GLY A 109 -23.61 5.55 1.79
C GLY A 109 -22.22 4.94 1.65
N GLU A 110 -21.35 5.10 2.64
CA GLU A 110 -20.04 4.43 2.68
C GLU A 110 -20.19 2.91 2.77
N LEU A 111 -21.08 2.42 3.66
CA LEU A 111 -21.37 0.99 3.77
C LEU A 111 -21.97 0.45 2.46
N GLY A 112 -22.96 1.15 1.89
CA GLY A 112 -23.57 0.75 0.62
C GLY A 112 -22.55 0.62 -0.52
N ARG A 113 -21.62 1.58 -0.65
CA ARG A 113 -20.54 1.49 -1.65
C ARG A 113 -19.58 0.33 -1.40
N ALA A 114 -19.24 0.05 -0.14
CA ALA A 114 -18.36 -1.06 0.21
C ALA A 114 -19.02 -2.41 -0.15
N VAL A 115 -20.30 -2.58 0.18
CA VAL A 115 -21.08 -3.78 -0.20
C VAL A 115 -21.19 -3.91 -1.72
N ALA A 116 -21.55 -2.83 -2.41
CA ALA A 116 -21.65 -2.83 -3.88
C ALA A 116 -20.31 -3.16 -4.55
N ALA A 117 -19.20 -2.62 -4.05
CA ALA A 117 -17.85 -2.95 -4.51
C ALA A 117 -17.51 -4.42 -4.28
N THR A 118 -17.87 -5.00 -3.13
CA THR A 118 -17.70 -6.43 -2.86
C THR A 118 -18.49 -7.27 -3.86
N VAL A 119 -19.77 -6.97 -4.08
CA VAL A 119 -20.63 -7.71 -5.02
C VAL A 119 -20.05 -7.61 -6.44
N LEU A 120 -19.71 -6.41 -6.90
CA LEU A 120 -19.07 -6.22 -8.21
C LEU A 120 -17.77 -7.02 -8.33
N GLY A 121 -16.92 -6.99 -7.31
CA GLY A 121 -15.68 -7.75 -7.29
C GLY A 121 -15.90 -9.25 -7.36
N VAL A 122 -16.88 -9.79 -6.61
CA VAL A 122 -17.27 -11.21 -6.66
C VAL A 122 -17.81 -11.57 -8.05
N MET A 123 -18.65 -10.73 -8.66
CA MET A 123 -19.15 -10.97 -10.02
C MET A 123 -18.03 -10.97 -11.06
N LEU A 124 -17.09 -10.02 -10.99
CA LEU A 124 -15.93 -10.01 -11.88
C LEU A 124 -15.07 -11.26 -11.70
N LEU A 125 -14.83 -11.66 -10.46
CA LEU A 125 -13.92 -12.75 -10.10
C LEU A 125 -14.48 -14.15 -10.40
N TYR A 126 -15.74 -14.40 -10.05
CA TYR A 126 -16.35 -15.74 -10.10
C TYR A 126 -17.34 -15.94 -11.25
N VAL A 127 -17.76 -14.86 -11.94
CA VAL A 127 -18.69 -14.94 -13.08
C VAL A 127 -18.00 -14.46 -14.35
N ALA A 128 -17.68 -13.16 -14.45
CA ALA A 128 -17.19 -12.57 -15.70
C ALA A 128 -15.86 -13.20 -16.17
N ALA A 129 -14.91 -13.43 -15.25
CA ALA A 129 -13.64 -14.07 -15.56
C ALA A 129 -13.80 -15.49 -16.15
N ARG A 130 -14.88 -16.20 -15.80
CA ARG A 130 -15.17 -17.56 -16.30
C ARG A 130 -15.84 -17.56 -17.68
N LEU A 131 -16.65 -16.55 -17.96
CA LEU A 131 -17.35 -16.41 -19.24
C LEU A 131 -16.41 -16.01 -20.39
N ILE A 132 -15.24 -15.45 -20.08
CA ILE A 132 -14.24 -15.08 -21.08
C ILE A 132 -13.65 -16.36 -21.72
N PRO A 133 -13.56 -16.46 -23.06
CA PRO A 133 -12.99 -17.61 -23.74
C PRO A 133 -11.55 -17.94 -23.30
N MET A 134 -11.17 -19.22 -23.36
CA MET A 134 -9.80 -19.66 -23.04
C MET A 134 -8.75 -19.09 -24.00
N THR A 135 -9.16 -18.66 -25.20
CA THR A 135 -8.33 -17.97 -26.20
C THR A 135 -7.94 -16.55 -25.80
N LEU A 136 -8.58 -15.97 -24.78
CA LEU A 136 -8.32 -14.62 -24.27
C LEU A 136 -7.84 -14.63 -22.81
N PRO A 137 -6.74 -15.32 -22.47
CA PRO A 137 -6.31 -15.51 -21.09
C PRO A 137 -5.89 -14.20 -20.41
N LEU A 138 -5.33 -13.24 -21.16
CA LEU A 138 -5.00 -11.92 -20.62
C LEU A 138 -6.24 -11.16 -20.17
N LEU A 139 -7.31 -11.17 -20.97
CA LEU A 139 -8.55 -10.49 -20.61
C LEU A 139 -9.15 -11.13 -19.34
N ALA A 140 -9.21 -12.46 -19.28
CA ALA A 140 -9.68 -13.18 -18.09
C ALA A 140 -8.84 -12.86 -16.85
N GLY A 141 -7.51 -12.83 -17.00
CA GLY A 141 -6.57 -12.48 -15.94
C GLY A 141 -6.76 -11.06 -15.42
N TRP A 142 -6.91 -10.06 -16.31
CA TRP A 142 -7.19 -8.68 -15.92
C TRP A 142 -8.56 -8.53 -15.27
N THR A 143 -9.60 -9.18 -15.79
CA THR A 143 -10.95 -9.19 -15.18
C THR A 143 -10.91 -9.75 -13.76
N GLY A 144 -10.22 -10.88 -13.56
CA GLY A 144 -10.04 -11.46 -12.23
C GLY A 144 -9.19 -10.58 -11.30
N LEU A 145 -8.13 -9.95 -11.80
CA LEU A 145 -7.31 -8.99 -11.05
C LEU A 145 -8.14 -7.80 -10.56
N PHE A 146 -8.96 -7.19 -11.43
CA PHE A 146 -9.90 -6.14 -11.02
C PHE A 146 -10.90 -6.67 -10.00
N GLY A 147 -11.44 -7.87 -10.19
CA GLY A 147 -12.29 -8.54 -9.21
C GLY A 147 -11.65 -8.62 -7.83
N LEU A 148 -10.40 -9.09 -7.73
CA LEU A 148 -9.63 -9.15 -6.48
C LEU A 148 -9.42 -7.76 -5.86
N ILE A 149 -9.08 -6.75 -6.67
CA ILE A 149 -8.92 -5.37 -6.19
C ILE A 149 -10.23 -4.86 -5.58
N PHE A 150 -11.36 -5.09 -6.24
CA PHE A 150 -12.68 -4.69 -5.74
C PHE A 150 -13.05 -5.44 -4.45
N VAL A 151 -12.93 -6.77 -4.43
CA VAL A 151 -13.24 -7.59 -3.23
C VAL A 151 -12.38 -7.17 -2.04
N LEU A 152 -11.07 -6.99 -2.24
CA LEU A 152 -10.14 -6.70 -1.15
C LEU A 152 -10.16 -5.21 -0.76
N HIS A 153 -9.77 -4.33 -1.68
CA HIS A 153 -9.41 -2.96 -1.33
C HIS A 153 -10.63 -2.03 -1.21
N PHE A 154 -11.63 -2.23 -2.05
CA PHE A 154 -12.86 -1.42 -2.05
C PHE A 154 -14.01 -2.07 -1.26
N GLY A 155 -13.95 -3.40 -1.08
CA GLY A 155 -14.91 -4.21 -0.34
C GLY A 155 -14.45 -4.51 1.09
N SER A 156 -13.79 -5.66 1.31
CA SER A 156 -13.50 -6.23 2.64
C SER A 156 -12.67 -5.31 3.54
N PHE A 157 -11.62 -4.67 3.02
CA PHE A 157 -10.82 -3.72 3.81
C PHE A 157 -11.62 -2.47 4.19
N ARG A 158 -12.55 -2.05 3.33
CA ARG A 158 -13.46 -0.94 3.62
C ARG A 158 -14.50 -1.33 4.66
N LEU A 159 -15.06 -2.53 4.58
CA LEU A 159 -15.97 -3.08 5.58
C LEU A 159 -15.30 -3.23 6.95
N LEU A 160 -14.05 -3.72 6.99
CA LEU A 160 -13.25 -3.78 8.22
C LEU A 160 -12.97 -2.38 8.80
N SER A 161 -12.64 -1.39 7.95
CA SER A 161 -12.45 0.01 8.39
C SER A 161 -13.73 0.55 9.03
N ILE A 162 -14.89 0.31 8.41
CA ILE A 162 -16.20 0.69 8.94
C ILE A 162 -16.45 0.01 10.29
N TRP A 163 -16.19 -1.29 10.40
CA TRP A 163 -16.42 -2.05 11.63
C TRP A 163 -15.58 -1.49 12.78
N TRP A 164 -14.27 -1.30 12.58
CA TRP A 164 -13.40 -0.72 13.60
C TRP A 164 -13.78 0.71 13.99
N ARG A 165 -14.15 1.55 13.03
CA ARG A 165 -14.60 2.93 13.31
C ARG A 165 -15.92 2.97 14.06
N ARG A 166 -16.84 2.02 13.84
CA ARG A 166 -18.07 1.87 14.65
C ARG A 166 -17.75 1.47 16.09
N LEU A 167 -16.66 0.75 16.32
CA LEU A 167 -16.12 0.48 17.66
C LEU A 167 -15.29 1.63 18.24
N GLY A 168 -15.26 2.80 17.58
CA GLY A 168 -14.54 3.98 18.04
C GLY A 168 -13.02 3.96 17.77
N ILE A 169 -12.50 2.98 17.03
CA ILE A 169 -11.07 2.87 16.71
C ILE A 169 -10.76 3.59 15.40
N GLU A 170 -9.72 4.44 15.41
CA GLU A 170 -9.26 5.16 14.23
C GLU A 170 -8.57 4.21 13.24
N ALA A 171 -9.39 3.63 12.36
CA ALA A 171 -8.99 2.74 11.28
C ALA A 171 -9.39 3.37 9.94
N ALA A 172 -8.62 4.34 9.47
CA ALA A 172 -8.90 5.07 8.23
C ALA A 172 -8.95 4.13 7.01
N PRO A 173 -9.86 4.34 6.05
CA PRO A 173 -9.92 3.55 4.83
C PRO A 173 -8.62 3.59 4.01
N LEU A 174 -8.24 2.43 3.46
CA LEU A 174 -6.99 2.27 2.70
C LEU A 174 -7.08 2.83 1.28
N MET A 175 -8.29 2.83 0.70
CA MET A 175 -8.62 3.43 -0.59
C MET A 175 -9.69 4.51 -0.42
N GLN A 176 -9.47 5.70 -0.98
CA GLN A 176 -10.37 6.85 -0.89
C GLN A 176 -10.71 7.43 -2.26
N ALA A 177 -11.61 6.75 -2.98
CA ALA A 177 -12.07 7.14 -4.32
C ALA A 177 -10.91 7.60 -5.26
N PRO A 178 -9.94 6.72 -5.60
CA PRO A 178 -8.76 7.09 -6.39
C PRO A 178 -9.09 7.73 -7.74
N ILE A 179 -10.16 7.30 -8.39
CA ILE A 179 -10.63 7.83 -9.68
C ILE A 179 -11.08 9.31 -9.63
N ALA A 180 -11.26 9.86 -8.43
CA ALA A 180 -11.61 11.25 -8.21
C ALA A 180 -10.38 12.16 -8.05
N ALA A 181 -9.16 11.60 -8.08
CA ALA A 181 -7.92 12.37 -8.00
C ALA A 181 -7.83 13.39 -9.13
N LYS A 182 -7.43 14.63 -8.80
CA LYS A 182 -7.17 15.72 -9.74
C LYS A 182 -5.68 15.96 -9.94
N SER A 183 -4.83 15.19 -9.29
CA SER A 183 -3.38 15.25 -9.36
C SER A 183 -2.75 13.89 -9.01
N VAL A 184 -1.55 13.64 -9.53
CA VAL A 184 -0.72 12.46 -9.21
C VAL A 184 -0.40 12.45 -7.71
N GLY A 185 -0.14 13.63 -7.14
CA GLY A 185 0.11 13.77 -5.70
C GLY A 185 -1.09 13.38 -4.85
N GLU A 186 -2.30 13.73 -5.27
CA GLU A 186 -3.54 13.34 -4.58
C GLU A 186 -3.81 11.83 -4.74
N PHE A 187 -3.58 11.28 -5.93
CA PHE A 187 -3.75 9.86 -6.21
C PHE A 187 -2.87 9.01 -5.26
N TRP A 188 -1.55 9.20 -5.28
CA TRP A 188 -0.61 8.39 -4.49
C TRP A 188 -0.49 8.81 -3.02
N GLY A 189 -0.81 10.06 -2.69
CA GLY A 189 -0.63 10.61 -1.34
C GLY A 189 -1.84 10.48 -0.43
N ALA A 190 -3.06 10.46 -0.98
CA ALA A 190 -4.27 10.54 -0.18
C ALA A 190 -5.35 9.50 -0.55
N ARG A 191 -5.32 8.96 -1.77
CA ARG A 191 -6.45 8.17 -2.29
C ARG A 191 -6.12 6.71 -2.56
N TRP A 192 -4.93 6.42 -3.04
CA TRP A 192 -4.47 5.07 -3.36
C TRP A 192 -3.55 4.53 -2.27
N ASN A 193 -3.93 3.40 -1.67
CA ASN A 193 -3.12 2.64 -0.73
C ASN A 193 -2.45 3.49 0.38
N THR A 194 -3.28 4.19 1.16
CA THR A 194 -2.83 5.13 2.20
C THR A 194 -1.95 4.48 3.27
N ALA A 195 -2.11 3.17 3.53
CA ALA A 195 -1.26 2.41 4.43
C ALA A 195 0.21 2.41 3.99
N PHE A 196 0.48 2.14 2.70
CA PHE A 196 1.85 2.18 2.19
C PHE A 196 2.38 3.61 2.09
N HIS A 197 1.53 4.61 1.80
CA HIS A 197 1.93 6.01 1.82
C HIS A 197 2.48 6.43 3.19
N VAL A 198 1.82 6.05 4.29
CA VAL A 198 2.28 6.32 5.66
C VAL A 198 3.67 5.72 5.89
N LEU A 199 3.89 4.46 5.49
CA LEU A 199 5.20 3.81 5.65
C LEU A 199 6.29 4.47 4.80
N ALA A 200 6.01 4.76 3.53
CA ALA A 200 6.97 5.42 2.64
C ALA A 200 7.39 6.78 3.19
N ARG A 201 6.42 7.57 3.69
CA ARG A 201 6.68 8.84 4.36
C ARG A 201 7.59 8.64 5.57
N ASP A 202 7.24 7.69 6.44
CA ASP A 202 7.82 7.52 7.76
C ASP A 202 9.19 6.85 7.78
N TYR A 203 9.46 5.96 6.82
CA TYR A 203 10.68 5.15 6.75
C TYR A 203 11.62 5.53 5.60
N VAL A 204 11.14 6.21 4.56
CA VAL A 204 11.97 6.60 3.41
C VAL A 204 12.07 8.12 3.29
N VAL A 205 10.95 8.81 3.12
CA VAL A 205 10.96 10.24 2.78
C VAL A 205 11.44 11.09 3.97
N GLN A 206 10.84 10.95 5.14
CA GLN A 206 11.15 11.80 6.30
C GLN A 206 12.60 11.67 6.79
N PRO A 207 13.22 10.46 6.82
CA PRO A 207 14.64 10.32 7.13
C PRO A 207 15.55 10.96 6.07
N LEU A 208 15.22 10.82 4.78
CA LEU A 208 16.08 11.28 3.68
C LEU A 208 15.91 12.76 3.33
N ARG A 209 14.74 13.36 3.57
CA ARG A 209 14.42 14.74 3.15
C ARG A 209 15.42 15.78 3.66
N ARG A 210 16.01 15.56 4.84
CA ARG A 210 16.99 16.48 5.43
C ARG A 210 18.36 16.41 4.75
N ARG A 211 18.67 15.29 4.08
CA ARG A 211 19.96 15.04 3.43
C ARG A 211 19.94 15.36 1.94
N ILE A 212 18.87 14.96 1.25
CA ILE A 212 18.78 15.04 -0.22
C ILE A 212 17.60 15.89 -0.72
N GLY A 213 16.85 16.52 0.19
CA GLY A 213 15.68 17.32 -0.14
C GLY A 213 14.42 16.51 -0.42
N THR A 214 13.28 17.20 -0.44
CA THR A 214 11.95 16.59 -0.64
C THR A 214 11.77 15.96 -2.03
N PRO A 215 12.19 16.59 -3.14
CA PRO A 215 12.04 15.99 -4.48
C PRO A 215 12.77 14.65 -4.62
N ALA A 216 14.05 14.60 -4.28
CA ALA A 216 14.86 13.39 -4.42
C ALA A 216 14.41 12.28 -3.46
N SER A 217 14.12 12.61 -2.20
CA SER A 217 13.59 11.61 -1.24
C SER A 217 12.23 11.03 -1.65
N THR A 218 11.38 11.82 -2.31
CA THR A 218 10.12 11.33 -2.90
C THR A 218 10.40 10.36 -4.05
N LEU A 219 11.32 10.70 -4.96
CA LEU A 219 11.69 9.81 -6.05
C LEU A 219 12.27 8.48 -5.54
N VAL A 220 13.14 8.53 -4.53
CA VAL A 220 13.68 7.31 -3.88
C VAL A 220 12.56 6.43 -3.33
N ALA A 221 11.52 7.01 -2.71
CA ALA A 221 10.38 6.23 -2.22
C ALA A 221 9.61 5.52 -3.35
N PHE A 222 9.45 6.18 -4.51
CA PHE A 222 8.84 5.55 -5.69
C PHE A 222 9.72 4.43 -6.26
N VAL A 223 11.03 4.65 -6.41
CA VAL A 223 11.96 3.61 -6.89
C VAL A 223 11.97 2.41 -5.94
N ALA A 224 12.04 2.65 -4.62
CA ALA A 224 12.01 1.59 -3.61
C ALA A 224 10.68 0.79 -3.66
N SER A 225 9.55 1.48 -3.84
CA SER A 225 8.26 0.81 -4.08
C SER A 225 8.31 -0.05 -5.34
N GLY A 226 8.88 0.47 -6.42
CA GLY A 226 9.13 -0.26 -7.67
C GLY A 226 9.87 -1.58 -7.47
N LEU A 227 11.00 -1.54 -6.75
CA LEU A 227 11.82 -2.71 -6.46
C LEU A 227 11.06 -3.76 -5.65
N VAL A 228 10.24 -3.34 -4.68
CA VAL A 228 9.38 -4.25 -3.92
C VAL A 228 8.33 -4.90 -4.82
N HIS A 229 7.78 -4.15 -5.78
CA HIS A 229 6.84 -4.73 -6.75
C HIS A 229 7.54 -5.67 -7.71
N ASP A 230 8.76 -5.39 -8.17
CA ASP A 230 9.55 -6.34 -8.95
C ASP A 230 9.80 -7.65 -8.19
N LEU A 231 10.13 -7.55 -6.89
CA LEU A 231 10.31 -8.72 -6.02
C LEU A 231 9.02 -9.54 -5.88
N VAL A 232 7.86 -8.90 -5.80
CA VAL A 232 6.58 -9.60 -5.55
C VAL A 232 5.90 -10.04 -6.84
N ILE A 233 6.11 -9.34 -7.95
CA ILE A 233 5.42 -9.55 -9.23
C ILE A 233 6.35 -10.26 -10.23
N SER A 234 7.49 -9.64 -10.54
CA SER A 234 8.39 -10.11 -11.61
C SER A 234 9.13 -11.39 -11.22
N VAL A 235 9.60 -11.50 -9.97
CA VAL A 235 10.33 -12.70 -9.50
C VAL A 235 9.45 -13.96 -9.55
N PRO A 236 8.22 -13.99 -8.99
CA PRO A 236 7.37 -15.17 -9.12
C PRO A 236 6.91 -15.42 -10.55
N ALA A 237 6.72 -14.37 -11.35
CA ALA A 237 6.37 -14.51 -12.76
C ALA A 237 7.52 -15.05 -13.62
N GLY A 238 8.77 -14.97 -13.14
CA GLY A 238 9.99 -15.35 -13.85
C GLY A 238 10.36 -14.43 -15.02
N ALA A 239 9.70 -13.27 -15.16
CA ALA A 239 9.86 -12.37 -16.30
C ALA A 239 9.36 -10.96 -15.95
N GLY A 240 9.59 -9.99 -16.84
CA GLY A 240 9.12 -8.61 -16.65
C GLY A 240 9.95 -7.78 -15.67
N TYR A 241 11.16 -8.24 -15.34
CA TYR A 241 12.09 -7.55 -14.44
C TYR A 241 12.31 -6.08 -14.83
N GLY A 242 12.17 -5.20 -13.85
CA GLY A 242 12.33 -3.76 -14.00
C GLY A 242 11.07 -3.03 -14.49
N LEU A 243 10.05 -3.73 -15.01
CA LEU A 243 8.83 -3.07 -15.50
C LEU A 243 8.01 -2.42 -14.35
N PRO A 244 7.75 -3.09 -13.21
CA PRO A 244 7.19 -2.42 -12.03
C PRO A 244 8.06 -1.26 -11.54
N THR A 245 9.38 -1.40 -11.51
CA THR A 245 10.27 -0.29 -11.12
C THR A 245 10.18 0.89 -12.07
N ALA A 246 10.11 0.65 -13.38
CA ALA A 246 9.90 1.68 -14.38
C ALA A 246 8.54 2.38 -14.21
N TYR A 247 7.47 1.61 -13.94
CA TYR A 247 6.14 2.16 -13.65
C TYR A 247 6.19 3.15 -12.49
N PHE A 248 6.72 2.75 -11.32
CA PHE A 248 6.75 3.64 -10.15
C PHE A 248 7.72 4.80 -10.33
N SER A 249 8.84 4.60 -11.03
CA SER A 249 9.77 5.70 -11.36
C SER A 249 9.09 6.76 -12.22
N LEU A 250 8.29 6.35 -13.21
CA LEU A 250 7.46 7.25 -14.01
C LEU A 250 6.45 8.01 -13.14
N GLN A 251 5.80 7.35 -12.16
CA GLN A 251 4.90 8.02 -11.22
C GLN A 251 5.61 9.09 -10.39
N GLY A 252 6.82 8.78 -9.91
CA GLY A 252 7.66 9.72 -9.16
C GLY A 252 8.05 10.93 -10.01
N LEU A 253 8.51 10.71 -11.23
CA LEU A 253 8.86 11.78 -12.17
C LEU A 253 7.64 12.63 -12.55
N ALA A 254 6.48 12.02 -12.79
CA ALA A 254 5.25 12.73 -13.09
C ALA A 254 4.79 13.61 -11.93
N LEU A 255 4.95 13.15 -10.68
CA LEU A 255 4.69 13.97 -9.49
C LEU A 255 5.65 15.18 -9.40
N LEU A 256 6.93 14.99 -9.75
CA LEU A 256 7.90 16.09 -9.79
C LEU A 256 7.57 17.09 -10.91
N LEU A 257 7.20 16.59 -12.09
CA LEU A 257 6.76 17.42 -13.22
C LEU A 257 5.52 18.23 -12.85
N GLU A 258 4.52 17.60 -12.25
CA GLU A 258 3.30 18.25 -11.75
C GLU A 258 3.63 19.41 -10.79
N ARG A 259 4.63 19.22 -9.92
CA ARG A 259 5.07 20.21 -8.94
C ARG A 259 6.10 21.20 -9.48
N SER A 260 6.55 21.06 -10.72
CA SER A 260 7.47 22.01 -11.36
C SER A 260 6.75 23.30 -11.76
N THR A 261 7.52 24.36 -12.07
CA THR A 261 6.96 25.61 -12.59
C THR A 261 6.22 25.39 -13.92
N ALA A 262 6.75 24.54 -14.80
CA ALA A 262 6.11 24.18 -16.06
C ALA A 262 4.78 23.42 -15.84
N GLY A 263 4.79 22.40 -14.97
CA GLY A 263 3.57 21.64 -14.66
C GLY A 263 2.47 22.48 -14.02
N ARG A 264 2.83 23.43 -13.14
CA ARG A 264 1.87 24.41 -12.60
C ARG A 264 1.28 25.32 -13.66
N ARG A 265 2.10 25.81 -14.61
CA ARG A 265 1.64 26.63 -15.75
C ARG A 265 0.68 25.86 -16.66
N LEU A 266 0.97 24.58 -16.91
CA LEU A 266 0.11 23.68 -17.70
C LEU A 266 -1.16 23.23 -16.95
N GLY A 267 -1.22 23.43 -15.63
CA GLY A 267 -2.35 23.06 -14.79
C GLY A 267 -2.40 21.57 -14.44
N LEU A 268 -1.26 20.87 -14.41
CA LEU A 268 -1.18 19.41 -14.20
C LEU A 268 -1.60 18.96 -12.79
N GLY A 269 -1.63 19.86 -11.81
CA GLY A 269 -1.99 19.53 -10.42
C GLY A 269 -3.42 19.91 -10.02
N ARG A 270 -4.28 20.38 -10.95
CA ARG A 270 -5.62 20.87 -10.62
C ARG A 270 -6.62 20.75 -11.77
N GLY A 271 -7.90 20.75 -11.41
CA GLY A 271 -9.00 20.80 -12.38
C GLY A 271 -9.06 19.58 -13.30
N ILE A 272 -9.66 19.77 -14.49
CA ILE A 272 -9.83 18.69 -15.48
C ILE A 272 -8.49 18.27 -16.12
N ARG A 273 -7.59 19.23 -16.38
CA ARG A 273 -6.27 18.95 -16.98
C ARG A 273 -5.43 18.06 -16.07
N GLY A 274 -5.35 18.38 -14.78
CA GLY A 274 -4.66 17.53 -13.82
C GLY A 274 -5.30 16.16 -13.65
N ARG A 275 -6.63 16.07 -13.69
CA ARG A 275 -7.34 14.78 -13.68
C ARG A 275 -7.00 13.91 -14.89
N LEU A 276 -7.03 14.48 -16.10
CA LEU A 276 -6.67 13.76 -17.33
C LEU A 276 -5.20 13.31 -17.31
N PHE A 277 -4.29 14.19 -16.89
CA PHE A 277 -2.88 13.85 -16.72
C PHE A 277 -2.68 12.71 -15.73
N THR A 278 -3.34 12.78 -14.57
CA THR A 278 -3.30 11.74 -13.54
C THR A 278 -3.78 10.41 -14.09
N ILE A 279 -4.96 10.36 -14.71
CA ILE A 279 -5.53 9.14 -15.29
C ILE A 279 -4.58 8.55 -16.35
N ALA A 280 -4.06 9.38 -17.24
CA ALA A 280 -3.16 8.93 -18.30
C ALA A 280 -1.88 8.31 -17.72
N VAL A 281 -1.20 9.02 -16.82
CA VAL A 281 0.05 8.56 -16.22
C VAL A 281 -0.14 7.34 -15.33
N THR A 282 -1.24 7.22 -14.60
CA THR A 282 -1.46 6.05 -13.72
C THR A 282 -1.94 4.82 -14.48
N SER A 283 -2.66 4.99 -15.59
CA SER A 283 -3.41 3.91 -16.25
C SER A 283 -2.76 3.40 -17.54
N LEU A 284 -2.22 4.28 -18.39
CA LEU A 284 -1.58 3.85 -19.65
C LEU A 284 -0.41 2.87 -19.42
N PRO A 285 0.50 3.10 -18.47
CA PRO A 285 1.60 2.17 -18.21
C PRO A 285 1.18 1.02 -17.29
N ALA A 286 -0.11 0.74 -17.08
CA ALA A 286 -0.55 -0.33 -16.16
C ALA A 286 -0.02 -1.73 -16.56
N PHE A 287 0.25 -1.96 -17.85
CA PHE A 287 0.91 -3.16 -18.36
C PHE A 287 2.41 -3.26 -18.02
N TRP A 288 3.01 -2.23 -17.43
CA TRP A 288 4.35 -2.34 -16.85
C TRP A 288 4.27 -2.88 -15.42
N LEU A 289 3.27 -2.43 -14.65
CA LEU A 289 3.04 -2.90 -13.29
C LEU A 289 2.50 -4.34 -13.28
N PHE A 290 1.46 -4.61 -14.07
CA PHE A 290 0.85 -5.93 -14.22
C PHE A 290 1.16 -6.47 -15.61
N HIS A 291 2.45 -6.72 -15.87
CA HIS A 291 2.93 -7.14 -17.17
C HIS A 291 2.35 -8.50 -17.61
N PRO A 292 2.25 -8.75 -18.93
CA PRO A 292 1.59 -9.96 -19.46
C PRO A 292 2.09 -11.27 -18.83
N ALA A 293 3.41 -11.40 -18.61
CA ALA A 293 3.95 -12.60 -17.97
C ALA A 293 3.45 -12.79 -16.53
N PHE A 294 3.27 -11.73 -15.75
CA PHE A 294 2.67 -11.84 -14.41
C PHE A 294 1.22 -12.29 -14.51
N VAL A 295 0.44 -11.68 -15.41
CA VAL A 295 -0.97 -12.05 -15.59
C VAL A 295 -1.10 -13.51 -16.02
N LEU A 296 -0.28 -13.98 -16.95
CA LEU A 296 -0.36 -15.32 -17.50
C LEU A 296 0.25 -16.40 -16.60
N ASN A 297 1.38 -16.14 -15.95
CA ASN A 297 2.10 -17.13 -15.16
C ASN A 297 1.65 -17.17 -13.70
N VAL A 298 1.08 -16.07 -13.19
CA VAL A 298 0.71 -15.94 -11.77
C VAL A 298 -0.81 -15.79 -11.63
N VAL A 299 -1.41 -14.76 -12.23
CA VAL A 299 -2.82 -14.44 -11.99
C VAL A 299 -3.76 -15.48 -12.58
N VAL A 300 -3.58 -15.88 -13.84
CA VAL A 300 -4.46 -16.87 -14.48
C VAL A 300 -4.42 -18.22 -13.76
N PRO A 301 -3.25 -18.81 -13.41
CA PRO A 301 -3.19 -20.03 -12.61
C PRO A 301 -3.83 -19.89 -11.23
N PHE A 302 -3.64 -18.76 -10.56
CA PHE A 302 -4.31 -18.48 -9.29
C PHE A 302 -5.84 -18.48 -9.42
N LEU A 303 -6.36 -17.85 -10.48
CA LEU A 303 -7.80 -17.81 -10.75
C LEU A 303 -8.36 -19.22 -11.01
N ARG A 304 -7.61 -20.10 -11.66
CA ARG A 304 -8.02 -21.50 -11.84
C ARG A 304 -8.21 -22.22 -10.50
N VAL A 305 -7.34 -21.95 -9.52
CA VAL A 305 -7.44 -22.54 -8.17
C VAL A 305 -8.60 -21.96 -7.38
N VAL A 306 -8.67 -20.62 -7.27
CA VAL A 306 -9.63 -19.96 -6.36
C VAL A 306 -11.03 -19.88 -6.96
N ALA A 307 -11.12 -19.67 -8.27
CA ALA A 307 -12.39 -19.59 -8.98
C ALA A 307 -12.68 -20.86 -9.78
N ALA A 308 -11.99 -21.99 -9.53
CA ALA A 308 -12.28 -23.31 -10.13
C ALA A 308 -12.59 -23.24 -11.64
N ARG A 309 -11.66 -22.69 -12.42
CA ARG A 309 -11.73 -22.60 -13.89
C ARG A 309 -10.90 -23.69 -14.54
#